data_AF-A0A923BM30-F1
#
_entry.id   AF-A0A923BM30-F1
#
_cell.length_a   1.000
_cell.length_b   1.000
_cell.length_c   1.000
_cell.angle_alpha   90.00
_cell.angle_beta   90.00
_cell.angle_gamma   90.00
#
_symmetry.space_group_name_H-M   'P 1'
#
loop_
_entity.id
_entity.type
_entity.pdbx_description
1 polymer ?
#
loop_
_entity_poly.entity_id
_entity_poly.type
_entity_poly.pdbx_seq_one_letter_code
_entity_poly.pdbx_strand_id
1 'polypeptide(L)' 'MIAYLKGKLTHKEPTHVLIEVNGVGYHVHISLNTYSEIKD' A
#
# COMPACT_ATOMS: atom_id res chain seq x y z
N MET A 1 -4.71 -5.15 -15.88
CA MET A 1 -3.66 -4.19 -15.48
C MET A 1 -4.28 -3.18 -14.53
N ILE A 2 -3.78 -3.07 -13.31
CA ILE A 2 -4.33 -2.20 -12.26
C ILE A 2 -3.55 -0.88 -12.30
N ALA A 3 -4.23 0.24 -12.52
CA ALA A 3 -3.58 1.55 -12.65
C ALA A 3 -3.51 2.32 -11.32
N TYR A 4 -4.47 2.07 -10.43
CA TYR A 4 -4.61 2.80 -9.18
C TYR A 4 -5.37 1.96 -8.15
N LEU A 5 -4.96 2.06 -6.90
CA LEU A 5 -5.58 1.42 -5.75
C LEU A 5 -5.95 2.51 -4.74
N LYS A 6 -7.22 2.54 -4.35
CA LYS A 6 -7.73 3.39 -3.27
C LYS A 6 -8.43 2.51 -2.26
N GLY A 7 -7.97 2.57 -1.03
CA GLY A 7 -8.49 1.77 0.06
C GLY A 7 -7.85 2.19 1.37
N LYS A 8 -8.07 1.38 2.40
CA LYS A 8 -7.48 1.60 3.70
C LYS A 8 -6.11 0.94 3.73
N LEU A 9 -5.09 1.71 4.08
CA LEU A 9 -3.77 1.15 4.40
C LEU A 9 -3.90 0.34 5.69
N THR A 10 -3.76 -0.98 5.60
CA THR A 10 -3.89 -1.88 6.75
C THR A 10 -2.55 -2.14 7.40
N HIS A 11 -1.49 -2.26 6.61
CA HIS A 11 -0.13 -2.49 7.10
C HIS A 11 0.89 -1.81 6.19
N LYS A 12 1.98 -1.29 6.76
CA LYS A 12 3.08 -0.67 6.02
C LYS A 12 4.42 -1.22 6.46
N GLU A 13 5.21 -1.64 5.49
CA GLU A 13 6.60 -2.06 5.64
C GLU A 13 7.47 -1.29 4.64
N PRO A 14 8.79 -1.18 4.89
CA PRO A 14 9.71 -0.47 4.00
C PRO A 14 9.77 -1.04 2.57
N THR A 15 9.41 -2.31 2.41
CA THR A 15 9.44 -3.04 1.12
C THR A 15 8.07 -3.24 0.49
N HIS A 16 7.00 -3.16 1.28
CA HIS A 16 5.65 -3.46 0.83
C HIS A 16 4.57 -2.83 1.70
N VAL A 17 3.39 -2.62 1.13
CA VAL A 17 2.20 -2.17 1.86
C VAL A 17 1.03 -3.09 1.57
N LEU A 18 0.15 -3.22 2.56
CA LEU A 18 -1.11 -3.92 2.45
C LEU A 18 -2.25 -2.90 2.42
N ILE A 19 -2.98 -2.88 1.31
CA ILE A 19 -4.13 -1.99 1.12
C ILE A 19 -5.39 -2.86 1.06
N GLU A 20 -6.32 -2.62 1.97
CA GLU A 20 -7.64 -3.26 1.96
C GLU A 20 -8.62 -2.43 1.12
N VAL A 21 -9.19 -3.08 0.10
CA VAL A 21 -10.18 -2.51 -0.80
C VAL A 21 -11.39 -3.45 -0.84
N ASN A 22 -12.49 -3.04 -0.21
CA ASN A 22 -13.78 -3.77 -0.19
C ASN A 22 -13.66 -5.24 0.25
N GLY A 23 -12.85 -5.52 1.27
CA GLY A 23 -12.60 -6.85 1.83
C GLY A 23 -11.47 -7.63 1.16
N VAL A 24 -10.78 -7.04 0.16
CA VAL A 24 -9.65 -7.67 -0.52
C VAL A 24 -8.35 -6.97 -0.14
N GLY A 25 -7.39 -7.73 0.41
CA GLY A 25 -6.06 -7.24 0.73
C GLY A 25 -5.13 -7.29 -0.47
N TYR A 26 -4.60 -6.13 -0.87
CA TYR A 26 -3.62 -5.99 -1.95
C TYR A 26 -2.22 -5.82 -1.37
N HIS A 27 -1.33 -6.73 -1.73
CA HIS A 27 0.09 -6.64 -1.43
C HIS A 27 0.80 -5.84 -2.53
N VAL A 28 1.25 -4.64 -2.20
CA VAL A 28 1.88 -3.72 -3.16
C VAL A 28 3.32 -3.49 -2.74
N HIS A 29 4.27 -3.87 -3.60
CA HIS A 29 5.67 -3.51 -3.40
C HIS A 29 5.85 -2.01 -3.62
N ILE A 30 6.51 -1.36 -2.67
CA ILE A 30 6.80 0.06 -2.72
C ILE A 30 8.28 0.30 -2.52
N SER A 31 8.75 1.45 -2.99
CA SER A 31 10.12 1.89 -2.73
C SER A 31 10.23 2.52 -1.34
N LEU A 32 11.45 2.54 -0.79
CA LEU A 32 11.77 3.24 0.46
C LEU A 32 11.41 4.74 0.41
N ASN A 33 11.47 5.35 -0.77
CA ASN A 33 11.07 6.74 -0.97
C ASN A 33 9.56 6.89 -0.72
N THR A 34 8.75 6.04 -1.37
CA THR A 34 7.29 6.03 -1.19
C THR A 34 6.91 5.71 0.26
N TYR A 35 7.60 4.77 0.91
CA TYR A 35 7.39 4.48 2.33
C TYR A 35 7.61 5.71 3.22
N SER A 36 8.65 6.49 2.92
CA SER A 36 8.98 7.71 3.68
C SER A 36 7.99 8.86 3.42
N GLU A 37 7.37 8.90 2.25
CA GLU A 37 6.30 9.84 1.90
C GLU A 37 4.95 9.47 2.52
N ILE A 38 4.70 8.18 2.77
CA ILE A 38 3.54 7.69 3.53
C ILE A 38 3.77 7.96 5.03
N LYS A 39 3.67 9.24 5.41
CA LYS A 39 3.58 9.65 6.82
C LYS A 39 2.17 9.42 7.34
N ASP A 40 2.10 9.05 8.63
CA ASP A 40 0.89 8.68 9.38
C ASP A 40 -0.24 9.71 9.24
#